data_AF-A0A7J8N4W8-F1
#
_entry.id   AF-A0A7J8N4W8-F1
#
_cell.length_a   1.000
_cell.length_b   1.000
_cell.length_c   1.000
_cell.angle_alpha   90.00
_cell.angle_beta   90.00
_cell.angle_gamma   90.00
#
_symmetry.space_group_name_H-M   'P 1'
#
loop_
_entity.id
_entity.type
_entity.pdbx_description
1 polymer ?
#
loop_
_entity_poly.entity_id
_entity_poly.type
_entity_poly.pdbx_seq_one_letter_code
_entity_poly.pdbx_strand_id
1 'polypeptide(L)' 'MYVRYSFHNSFRNNQFMGRLEYYKGTYNKSEYLELRRIWVSDPYGLTDKVQPVNPTWGMEGFNPFVLGGIASHHIATGTI' A
#
# COMPACT_ATOMS: atom_id res chain seq x y z
N MET A 1 -2.86 -17.88 15.84
CA MET A 1 -3.67 -17.07 14.90
C MET A 1 -2.75 -16.03 14.26
N TYR A 2 -2.15 -16.38 13.11
CA TYR A 2 -1.00 -15.71 12.46
C TYR A 2 -1.42 -14.64 11.43
N VAL A 3 -2.52 -13.92 11.66
CA VAL A 3 -3.11 -13.06 10.61
C VAL A 3 -2.62 -11.60 10.69
N ARG A 4 -2.15 -11.12 11.85
CA ARG A 4 -1.73 -9.71 12.01
C ARG A 4 -0.31 -9.39 11.53
N TYR A 5 0.63 -10.34 11.56
CA TYR A 5 2.02 -10.08 11.14
C TYR A 5 2.21 -10.10 9.62
N SER A 6 1.31 -10.77 8.88
CA SER A 6 1.48 -11.00 7.44
C SER A 6 1.08 -9.79 6.58
N PHE A 7 0.08 -8.99 6.98
CA PHE A 7 -0.32 -7.80 6.20
C PHE A 7 0.73 -6.68 6.31
N HIS A 8 1.24 -6.44 7.52
CA HIS A 8 2.22 -5.39 7.81
C HIS A 8 3.54 -5.58 7.06
N ASN A 9 4.06 -6.81 7.05
CA ASN A 9 5.32 -7.11 6.38
C ASN A 9 5.16 -7.21 4.87
N SER A 10 4.05 -7.76 4.36
CA SER A 10 3.82 -7.87 2.91
C SER A 10 3.59 -6.53 2.23
N PHE A 11 2.84 -5.60 2.84
CA PHE A 11 2.63 -4.28 2.25
C PHE A 11 3.96 -3.52 2.10
N ARG A 12 4.79 -3.54 3.14
CA ARG A 12 6.08 -2.84 3.13
C ARG A 12 7.08 -3.47 2.16
N ASN A 13 7.15 -4.81 2.15
CA ASN A 13 7.99 -5.55 1.21
C ASN A 13 7.57 -5.26 -0.23
N ASN A 14 6.27 -5.27 -0.54
CA ASN A 14 5.79 -4.96 -1.88
C ASN A 14 6.04 -3.50 -2.30
N GLN A 15 5.91 -2.54 -1.37
CA GLN A 15 6.16 -1.12 -1.64
C GLN A 15 7.66 -0.81 -1.83
N PHE A 16 8.54 -1.44 -1.04
CA PHE A 16 9.98 -1.17 -1.05
C PHE A 16 10.74 -2.06 -2.04
N MET A 17 10.60 -3.38 -1.93
CA MET A 17 11.24 -4.33 -2.85
C MET A 17 10.67 -4.20 -4.26
N GLY A 18 9.36 -4.03 -4.40
CA GLY A 18 8.75 -3.77 -5.71
C GLY A 18 9.33 -2.52 -6.39
N ARG A 19 9.71 -1.49 -5.62
CA ARG A 19 10.30 -0.26 -6.16
C ARG A 19 11.75 -0.45 -6.58
N LEU A 20 12.54 -1.17 -5.78
CA LEU A 20 13.91 -1.55 -6.14
C LEU A 20 13.94 -2.41 -7.41
N GLU A 21 13.03 -3.37 -7.51
CA GLU A 21 12.91 -4.28 -8.64
C GLU A 21 12.42 -3.57 -9.92
N TYR A 22 11.48 -2.63 -9.79
CA TYR A 22 11.12 -1.72 -10.89
C TYR A 22 12.32 -0.93 -11.43
N TYR A 23 13.15 -0.34 -10.55
CA TYR A 23 14.34 0.39 -10.98
C TYR A 23 15.46 -0.52 -11.52
N LYS A 24 15.48 -1.80 -11.11
CA LYS A 24 16.36 -2.83 -11.65
C LYS A 24 15.91 -3.35 -13.02
N GLY A 25 14.69 -2.99 -13.46
CA GLY A 25 14.12 -3.42 -14.74
C GLY A 25 13.58 -4.86 -14.73
N THR A 26 13.44 -5.49 -13.55
CA THR A 26 12.88 -6.85 -13.45
C THR A 26 11.36 -6.88 -13.58
N TYR A 27 10.71 -5.74 -13.33
CA TYR A 27 9.27 -5.55 -13.55
C TYR A 27 8.99 -4.42 -14.52
N ASN A 28 8.00 -4.63 -15.38
CA ASN A 28 7.37 -3.54 -16.12
C ASN A 28 6.41 -2.75 -15.22
N LYS A 29 5.96 -1.58 -15.69
CA LYS A 29 5.12 -0.67 -14.89
C LYS A 29 3.81 -1.32 -14.42
N SER A 30 3.20 -2.23 -15.19
CA SER A 30 1.98 -2.92 -14.76
C SER A 30 2.24 -3.93 -13.65
N GLU A 31 3.32 -4.70 -13.72
CA GLU A 31 3.72 -5.67 -12.69
C GLU A 31 4.06 -4.97 -11.37
N TYR A 32 4.79 -3.85 -11.43
CA TYR A 32 5.06 -3.03 -10.25
C TYR A 32 3.77 -2.50 -9.59
N LEU A 33 2.81 -2.06 -10.40
CA LEU A 33 1.52 -1.60 -9.90
C LEU A 33 0.70 -2.75 -9.32
N GLU A 34 0.86 -3.97 -9.82
CA GLU A 34 0.17 -5.13 -9.30
C GLU A 34 0.61 -5.51 -7.89
N LEU A 35 1.92 -5.46 -7.64
CA LEU A 35 2.49 -5.72 -6.31
C LEU A 35 2.01 -4.72 -5.26
N ARG A 36 1.67 -3.49 -5.67
CA ARG A 36 1.26 -2.39 -4.76
C ARG A 36 -0.25 -2.28 -4.56
N ARG A 37 -1.05 -3.24 -5.03
CA ARG A 37 -2.50 -3.21 -4.85
C ARG A 37 -2.90 -3.55 -3.41
N ILE A 38 -3.92 -2.86 -2.92
CA ILE A 38 -4.59 -3.14 -1.66
C ILE A 38 -6.11 -3.24 -1.89
N TRP A 39 -6.80 -3.95 -1.01
CA TRP A 39 -8.26 -3.95 -0.99
C TRP A 39 -8.78 -2.60 -0.52
N VAL A 40 -9.68 -2.03 -1.32
CA VAL A 40 -10.31 -0.74 -1.06
C VAL A 40 -11.81 -0.90 -1.21
N SER A 41 -12.54 -0.51 -0.16
CA SER A 41 -14.00 -0.45 -0.14
C SER A 41 -14.46 0.98 -0.41
N ASP A 42 -15.63 1.15 -1.01
CA ASP A 42 -16.30 2.45 -1.01
C ASP A 42 -16.77 2.84 0.42
N PRO A 43 -17.16 4.10 0.67
CA PRO A 43 -17.55 4.57 2.00
C PRO A 43 -18.70 3.79 2.65
N TYR A 44 -19.55 3.15 1.85
CA TYR A 44 -20.66 2.33 2.32
C TYR A 44 -20.32 0.83 2.39
N GLY A 45 -19.12 0.43 1.96
CA GLY A 45 -18.67 -0.97 2.01
C GLY A 45 -19.45 -1.91 1.08
N LEU A 46 -20.05 -1.37 0.02
CA LEU A 46 -20.90 -2.12 -0.92
C LEU A 46 -20.12 -2.67 -2.12
N THR A 47 -18.96 -2.07 -2.39
CA THR A 47 -18.09 -2.34 -3.51
C THR A 47 -16.64 -2.37 -3.06
N ASP A 48 -16.10 -3.58 -3.03
CA ASP A 48 -14.69 -3.83 -2.79
C ASP A 48 -13.94 -4.01 -4.11
N LYS A 49 -12.78 -3.37 -4.22
CA LYS A 49 -11.87 -3.54 -5.36
C LYS A 49 -10.42 -3.55 -4.94
N VAL A 50 -9.61 -4.31 -5.67
CA VAL A 50 -8.15 -4.35 -5.51
C VAL A 50 -7.52 -3.29 -6.41
N GLN A 51 -6.97 -2.24 -5.81
CA GLN A 51 -6.39 -1.11 -6.55
C GLN A 51 -5.02 -0.70 -6.01
N PRO A 52 -4.11 -0.20 -6.88
CA PRO A 52 -2.85 0.39 -6.42
C PRO A 52 -3.14 1.71 -5.68
N VAL A 53 -2.51 1.88 -4.52
CA VAL A 53 -2.62 3.13 -3.73
C VAL A 53 -1.24 3.71 -3.48
N ASN A 54 -1.09 5.00 -3.81
CA ASN A 54 0.12 5.75 -3.50
C ASN A 54 0.03 6.36 -2.10
N PRO A 55 1.10 6.30 -1.29
CA PRO A 55 1.12 6.90 0.03
C PRO A 55 1.11 8.43 -0.08
N THR A 56 0.42 9.05 0.87
CA THR A 56 0.33 10.50 1.04
C THR A 56 1.10 10.89 2.29
N TRP A 57 2.12 11.74 2.14
CA TRP A 57 3.00 12.15 3.24
C TRP A 57 2.69 13.55 3.80
N GLY A 58 1.86 14.31 3.10
CA GLY A 58 1.42 15.63 3.54
C GLY A 58 0.29 15.58 4.57
N MET A 59 -0.22 16.75 4.95
CA MET A 59 -1.29 16.88 5.95
C MET A 59 -2.57 16.12 5.57
N GLU A 60 -2.84 15.96 4.28
CA GLU A 60 -3.96 15.15 3.76
C GLU A 60 -3.88 13.68 4.20
N GLY A 61 -2.69 13.16 4.52
CA GLY A 61 -2.52 11.80 5.03
C GLY A 61 -3.08 11.56 6.43
N PHE A 62 -3.43 12.63 7.17
CA PHE A 62 -4.13 12.51 8.45
C PHE A 62 -5.66 12.49 8.30
N ASN A 63 -6.18 12.72 7.09
CA ASN A 63 -7.61 12.57 6.82
C ASN A 63 -7.96 11.08 6.73
N PRO A 64 -8.88 10.56 7.56
CA PRO A 64 -9.23 9.13 7.58
C PRO A 64 -9.87 8.62 6.28
N PHE A 65 -10.33 9.52 5.40
CA PHE A 65 -10.90 9.17 4.10
C PHE A 65 -9.86 9.15 2.97
N VAL A 66 -8.61 9.55 3.24
CA VAL A 66 -7.52 9.52 2.26
C VAL A 66 -6.74 8.22 2.43
N LEU A 67 -6.95 7.29 1.51
CA LEU A 67 -6.31 5.96 1.51
C LEU A 67 -4.77 6.04 1.49
N GLY A 68 -4.22 7.09 0.89
CA GLY A 68 -2.77 7.34 0.89
C GLY A 68 -2.21 7.60 2.30
N GLY A 69 -3.02 8.12 3.22
CA GLY A 69 -2.67 8.32 4.63
C GLY A 69 -2.54 7.01 5.42
N ILE A 70 -3.43 6.05 5.14
CA ILE A 70 -3.35 4.70 5.69
C ILE A 70 -2.06 4.03 5.20
N ALA A 71 -1.76 4.14 3.90
CA ALA A 71 -0.53 3.62 3.31
C ALA A 71 0.75 4.24 3.91
N SER A 72 0.80 5.56 4.12
CA SER A 72 1.95 6.22 4.73
C SER A 72 2.09 5.90 6.22
N HIS A 73 0.99 5.83 6.96
CA HIS A 73 0.97 5.40 8.35
C HIS A 73 1.56 3.97 8.50
N HIS A 74 1.16 3.02 7.65
CA HIS A 74 1.71 1.66 7.69
C HIS A 74 3.23 1.59 7.44
N ILE A 75 3.76 2.46 6.57
CA ILE A 75 5.20 2.55 6.32
C ILE A 75 5.91 3.18 7.52
N ALA A 76 5.38 4.30 8.04
CA ALA A 76 5.99 5.06 9.13
C ALA A 76 6.01 4.28 10.44
N THR A 77 4.89 3.69 10.85
CA THR A 77 4.77 2.80 12.04
C THR A 77 5.65 1.57 11.91
N GLY A 78 6.04 1.22 10.69
CA GLY A 78 6.96 0.14 10.47
C GLY A 78 8.43 0.46 10.72
N THR A 79 8.83 1.71 10.48
CA THR A 79 10.22 2.16 10.59
C THR A 79 10.65 2.43 12.03
N ILE A 80 9.69 2.69 12.91
CA ILE A 80 9.88 2.86 14.36
C ILE A 80 9.85 1.54 15.11
#